data_AF-A0A2E0I489-F1
#
_entry.id   AF-A0A2E0I489-F1
#
_cell.length_a   1.000
_cell.length_b   1.000
_cell.length_c   1.000
_cell.angle_alpha   90.00
_cell.angle_beta   90.00
_cell.angle_gamma   90.00
#
_symmetry.space_group_name_H-M   'P 1'
#
loop_
_entity.id
_entity.type
_entity.pdbx_description
1 polymer ?
#
loop_
_entity_poly.entity_id
_entity_poly.type
_entity_poly.pdbx_seq_one_letter_code
_entity_poly.pdbx_strand_id
1 'polypeptide(L)'
;MIFFIVLQQYCKYKLFILKSQQCCIIMLEKKQIRKTPFRLEVLKLFKASKNAVSLKEIERNLTSFDRITLYRTLKLFIEKGLIHEVLHSSGKKYALCKEQCDEHQHQHNHLHFHCSSCKESFCLKTHIKDLNIPGYIIEQTDLSIYGVCKKCNN
;
A
#
# COMPACT_ATOMS: atom_id res chain seq x y z
N MET A 1 -32.61 7.46 -20.99
CA MET A 1 -31.18 7.19 -21.24
C MET A 1 -30.23 7.60 -20.12
N ILE A 2 -30.60 8.50 -19.19
CA ILE A 2 -29.72 8.95 -18.09
C ILE A 2 -29.66 7.94 -16.93
N PHE A 3 -30.76 7.22 -16.65
CA PHE A 3 -30.87 6.28 -15.53
C PHE A 3 -29.93 5.05 -15.63
N PHE A 4 -29.65 4.57 -16.85
CA PHE A 4 -28.74 3.44 -17.08
C PHE A 4 -27.26 3.80 -16.89
N ILE A 5 -26.88 5.06 -17.16
CA ILE A 5 -25.51 5.55 -16.99
C ILE A 5 -25.16 5.68 -15.50
N VAL A 6 -26.11 6.15 -14.68
CA VAL A 6 -25.95 6.26 -13.23
C VAL A 6 -25.77 4.87 -12.59
N LEU A 7 -26.55 3.87 -13.01
CA LEU A 7 -26.43 2.48 -12.53
C LEU A 7 -25.09 1.83 -12.91
N GLN A 8 -24.56 2.06 -14.12
CA GLN A 8 -23.23 1.56 -14.51
C GLN A 8 -22.09 2.24 -13.75
N GLN A 9 -22.21 3.54 -13.44
CA GLN A 9 -21.23 4.28 -12.65
C GLN A 9 -21.24 3.79 -11.19
N TYR A 10 -22.42 3.62 -10.57
CA TYR A 10 -22.57 3.03 -9.23
C TYR A 10 -21.99 1.60 -9.14
N CYS A 11 -22.15 0.77 -10.18
CA CYS A 11 -21.65 -0.60 -10.20
C CYS A 11 -20.11 -0.66 -10.31
N LYS A 12 -19.48 0.23 -11.10
CA LYS A 12 -18.00 0.41 -11.14
C LYS A 12 -17.45 0.92 -9.80
N TYR A 13 -18.13 1.87 -9.16
CA TYR A 13 -17.76 2.35 -7.82
C TYR A 13 -17.89 1.25 -6.76
N LYS A 14 -18.97 0.46 -6.78
CA LYS A 14 -19.18 -0.67 -5.86
C LYS A 14 -18.10 -1.76 -6.04
N LEU A 15 -17.70 -2.07 -7.27
CA LEU A 15 -16.62 -3.01 -7.58
C LEU A 15 -15.23 -2.48 -7.18
N PHE A 16 -14.99 -1.17 -7.29
CA PHE A 16 -13.77 -0.49 -6.81
C PHE A 16 -13.68 -0.44 -5.28
N ILE A 17 -14.80 -0.18 -4.61
CA ILE A 17 -14.94 -0.21 -3.13
C ILE A 17 -14.72 -1.64 -2.62
N LEU A 18 -15.27 -2.66 -3.29
CA LEU A 18 -15.05 -4.07 -2.94
C LEU A 18 -13.58 -4.50 -3.12
N LYS A 19 -12.92 -4.07 -4.21
CA LYS A 19 -11.48 -4.33 -4.42
C LYS A 19 -10.57 -3.62 -3.41
N SER A 20 -10.92 -2.40 -2.99
CA SER A 20 -10.15 -1.66 -1.99
C SER A 20 -10.34 -2.23 -0.59
N GLN A 21 -11.56 -2.69 -0.25
CA GLN A 21 -11.89 -3.36 1.01
C GLN A 21 -11.21 -4.73 1.14
N GLN A 22 -11.18 -5.52 0.06
CA GLN A 22 -10.50 -6.82 0.03
C GLN A 22 -8.99 -6.68 0.27
N CYS A 23 -8.36 -5.63 -0.27
CA CYS A 23 -6.93 -5.40 -0.09
C CYS A 23 -6.56 -5.05 1.37
N CYS A 24 -7.35 -4.23 2.04
CA CYS A 24 -7.12 -3.92 3.47
C CYS A 24 -7.28 -5.16 4.36
N ILE A 25 -8.26 -6.01 4.07
CA ILE A 25 -8.46 -7.29 4.77
C ILE A 25 -7.23 -8.18 4.62
N ILE A 26 -6.72 -8.35 3.39
CA ILE A 26 -5.52 -9.14 3.11
C ILE A 26 -4.28 -8.57 3.82
N MET A 27 -4.11 -7.25 3.86
CA MET A 27 -2.97 -6.62 4.56
C MET A 27 -3.00 -6.89 6.06
N LEU A 28 -4.18 -6.82 6.70
CA LEU A 28 -4.33 -7.17 8.11
C LEU A 28 -4.09 -8.67 8.34
N GLU A 29 -4.57 -9.54 7.46
CA GLU A 29 -4.35 -10.99 7.54
C GLU A 29 -2.87 -11.36 7.43
N LYS A 30 -2.15 -10.82 6.43
CA LYS A 30 -0.71 -11.04 6.26
C LYS A 30 0.09 -10.66 7.51
N LYS A 31 -0.34 -9.62 8.22
CA LYS A 31 0.29 -9.13 9.45
C LYS A 31 -0.28 -9.75 10.73
N GLN A 32 -1.16 -10.75 10.60
CA GLN A 32 -1.83 -11.43 11.72
C GLN A 32 -2.58 -10.48 12.65
N ILE A 33 -3.13 -9.39 12.10
CA ILE A 33 -3.91 -8.41 12.83
C ILE A 33 -5.40 -8.75 12.71
N ARG A 34 -6.09 -8.86 13.85
CA ARG A 34 -7.55 -9.06 13.86
C ARG A 34 -8.25 -7.94 13.07
N LYS A 35 -9.10 -8.35 12.11
CA LYS A 35 -9.85 -7.52 11.17
C LYS A 35 -11.09 -6.87 11.81
N THR A 36 -10.89 -5.88 12.68
CA THR A 36 -12.03 -5.12 13.22
C THR A 36 -12.47 -4.02 12.23
N PRO A 37 -13.74 -3.59 12.25
CA PRO A 37 -14.21 -2.50 11.40
C PRO A 37 -13.37 -1.24 11.54
N PHE A 38 -13.02 -0.88 12.78
CA PHE A 38 -12.19 0.29 13.08
C PHE A 38 -10.77 0.19 12.50
N ARG A 39 -10.12 -0.99 12.58
CA ARG A 39 -8.78 -1.18 12.00
C ARG A 39 -8.80 -1.09 10.47
N LEU A 40 -9.87 -1.57 9.84
CA LEU A 40 -10.06 -1.43 8.41
C LEU A 40 -10.25 0.04 8.01
N GLU A 41 -11.00 0.80 8.80
CA GLU A 41 -11.19 2.25 8.59
C GLU A 41 -9.87 3.01 8.68
N VAL A 42 -9.11 2.80 9.76
CA VAL A 42 -7.78 3.41 9.94
C VAL A 42 -6.84 3.02 8.79
N LEU A 43 -6.80 1.75 8.38
CA LEU A 43 -5.93 1.31 7.28
C LEU A 43 -6.34 1.91 5.92
N LYS A 44 -7.64 2.14 5.69
CA LYS A 44 -8.10 2.80 4.46
C LYS A 44 -7.60 4.24 4.36
N LEU A 45 -7.54 4.98 5.46
CA LEU A 45 -6.97 6.33 5.49
C LEU A 45 -5.52 6.34 5.01
N PHE A 46 -4.74 5.39 5.51
CA PHE A 46 -3.35 5.20 5.11
C PHE A 46 -3.20 4.82 3.64
N LYS A 47 -4.09 3.96 3.10
CA LYS A 47 -4.08 3.60 1.67
C LYS A 47 -4.51 4.73 0.73
N ALA A 48 -5.40 5.60 1.18
CA ALA A 48 -5.86 6.75 0.41
C ALA A 48 -4.82 7.89 0.38
N SER A 49 -3.89 7.89 1.34
CA SER A 49 -2.89 8.92 1.50
C SER A 49 -1.65 8.66 0.63
N LYS A 50 -1.25 9.66 -0.17
CA LYS A 50 -0.01 9.59 -0.98
C LYS A 50 1.26 9.84 -0.17
N ASN A 51 1.12 10.50 0.99
CA ASN A 51 2.20 10.97 1.85
C ASN A 51 1.98 10.52 3.31
N ALA A 52 2.99 10.71 4.16
CA ALA A 52 2.88 10.50 5.60
C ALA A 52 1.78 11.40 6.21
N VAL A 53 0.98 10.81 7.09
CA VAL A 53 -0.23 11.39 7.69
C VAL A 53 0.04 11.71 9.16
N SER A 54 -0.24 12.93 9.59
CA SER A 54 -0.13 13.33 11.00
C SER A 54 -1.28 12.75 11.84
N LEU A 55 -1.09 12.63 13.16
CA LEU A 55 -2.15 12.21 14.06
C LEU A 55 -3.42 13.07 13.92
N LYS A 56 -3.25 14.40 13.83
CA LYS A 56 -4.36 15.35 13.64
C LYS A 56 -5.10 15.13 12.32
N GLU A 57 -4.44 14.66 11.27
CA GLU A 57 -5.11 14.29 10.02
C GLU A 57 -5.89 12.99 10.17
N ILE A 58 -5.35 12.01 10.89
CA ILE A 58 -6.07 10.75 11.18
C ILE A 58 -7.34 11.04 11.98
N GLU A 59 -7.23 11.78 13.08
CA GLU A 59 -8.36 12.12 13.95
C GLU A 59 -9.46 12.90 13.20
N ARG A 60 -9.08 13.81 12.30
CA ARG A 60 -10.05 14.59 11.51
C ARG A 60 -10.81 13.78 10.46
N ASN A 61 -10.24 12.68 9.98
CA ASN A 61 -10.86 11.85 8.94
C ASN A 61 -11.62 10.65 9.49
N LEU A 62 -11.61 10.43 10.81
CA LEU A 62 -12.40 9.39 11.48
C LEU A 62 -13.71 9.99 11.99
N THR A 63 -14.84 9.37 11.67
CA THR A 63 -16.17 9.89 12.04
C THR A 63 -16.55 9.65 13.50
N SER A 64 -16.14 8.54 14.08
CA SER A 64 -16.41 8.19 15.49
C SER A 64 -15.32 7.26 16.00
N PHE A 65 -14.56 7.69 17.00
CA PHE A 65 -13.48 6.89 17.55
C PHE A 65 -13.24 7.20 19.03
N ASP A 66 -12.83 6.16 19.77
CA ASP A 66 -12.21 6.33 21.07
C ASP A 66 -10.70 6.52 20.89
N ARG A 67 -10.13 7.54 21.53
CA ARG A 67 -8.70 7.88 21.40
C ARG A 67 -7.82 6.71 21.82
N ILE A 68 -8.15 6.02 22.91
CA ILE A 68 -7.35 4.89 23.40
C ILE A 68 -7.31 3.79 22.33
N THR A 69 -8.45 3.49 21.71
CA THR A 69 -8.57 2.50 20.63
C THR A 69 -7.77 2.90 19.38
N LEU A 70 -7.76 4.19 19.02
CA LEU A 70 -6.90 4.70 17.95
C LEU A 70 -5.42 4.49 18.26
N TYR A 71 -4.96 4.91 19.43
CA TYR A 71 -3.56 4.74 19.82
C TYR A 71 -3.13 3.27 19.87
N ARG A 72 -3.97 2.39 20.42
CA ARG A 72 -3.71 0.94 20.43
C ARG A 72 -3.63 0.36 19.03
N THR A 73 -4.45 0.87 18.10
CA THR A 73 -4.43 0.45 16.70
C THR A 73 -3.16 0.90 15.98
N LEU A 74 -2.78 2.18 16.14
CA LEU A 74 -1.54 2.71 15.55
C LEU A 74 -0.31 1.99 16.10
N LYS A 75 -0.26 1.78 17.42
CA LYS A 75 0.84 1.02 18.06
C LYS A 75 0.95 -0.40 17.49
N LEU A 76 -0.17 -1.12 17.41
CA LEU A 76 -0.20 -2.45 16.82
C LEU A 76 0.23 -2.45 15.35
N PHE A 77 -0.17 -1.46 14.57
CA PHE A 77 0.24 -1.35 13.17
C PHE A 77 1.74 -1.11 13.02
N ILE A 78 2.34 -0.32 13.92
CA ILE A 78 3.79 -0.10 13.97
C ILE A 78 4.51 -1.38 14.37
N GLU A 79 4.08 -2.02 15.47
CA GLU A 79 4.66 -3.28 15.95
C GLU A 79 4.64 -4.37 14.87
N LYS A 80 3.55 -4.46 14.09
CA LYS A 80 3.40 -5.42 13.01
C LYS A 80 4.01 -4.98 11.67
N GLY A 81 4.72 -3.86 11.63
CA GLY A 81 5.37 -3.34 10.41
C GLY A 81 4.39 -2.99 9.30
N LEU A 82 3.13 -2.68 9.63
CA LEU A 82 2.12 -2.25 8.67
C LEU A 82 2.24 -0.75 8.35
N ILE A 83 2.65 0.05 9.34
CA ILE A 83 2.98 1.48 9.20
C ILE A 83 4.28 1.77 9.94
N HIS A 84 4.93 2.90 9.64
CA HIS A 84 6.09 3.41 10.39
C HIS A 84 5.91 4.88 10.78
N GLU A 85 6.60 5.31 11.83
CA GLU A 85 6.68 6.73 12.23
C GLU A 85 7.70 7.46 11.34
N VAL A 86 7.35 8.69 10.95
CA VAL A 86 8.22 9.63 10.23
C VAL A 86 8.35 10.89 11.07
N LEU A 87 9.59 11.25 11.41
CA LEU A 87 9.90 12.53 12.05
C LEU A 87 9.87 13.64 10.99
N HIS A 88 9.03 14.64 11.23
CA HIS A 88 8.90 15.82 10.38
C HIS A 88 9.04 17.08 11.23
N SER A 89 9.42 18.21 10.64
CA SER A 89 9.55 19.51 11.34
C SER A 89 8.26 19.94 12.06
N SER A 90 7.11 19.49 11.56
CA SER A 90 5.79 19.75 12.11
C SER A 90 5.32 18.70 13.14
N GLY A 91 6.21 17.82 13.60
CA GLY A 91 5.91 16.72 14.52
C GLY A 91 5.78 15.35 13.85
N LYS A 92 5.36 14.35 14.64
CA LYS A 92 5.26 12.96 14.21
C LYS A 92 4.19 12.74 13.14
N LYS A 93 4.56 12.00 12.10
CA LYS A 93 3.65 11.50 11.06
C LYS A 93 3.77 9.98 10.91
N TYR A 94 2.83 9.37 10.22
CA TYR A 94 2.74 7.93 10.01
C TYR A 94 2.54 7.62 8.53
N ALA A 95 3.19 6.60 8.00
CA ALA A 95 3.04 6.20 6.60
C ALA A 95 2.89 4.68 6.47
N LEU A 96 2.23 4.22 5.40
CA LEU A 96 2.21 2.79 5.07
C LEU A 96 3.63 2.29 4.83
N CYS A 97 3.93 1.16 5.45
CA CYS A 97 5.04 0.35 5.00
C CYS A 97 4.71 -0.23 3.62
N LYS A 98 5.65 -0.15 2.67
CA LYS A 98 5.56 -0.93 1.42
C LYS A 98 5.68 -2.42 1.80
N GLU A 99 5.18 -3.34 0.96
CA GLU A 99 4.90 -4.76 1.29
C GLU A 99 6.08 -5.62 1.83
N GLN A 100 7.24 -5.03 2.12
CA GLN A 100 8.49 -5.68 2.50
C GLN A 100 9.08 -5.13 3.83
N CYS A 101 8.20 -4.76 4.77
CA CYS A 101 8.61 -4.50 6.16
C CYS A 101 8.19 -5.69 7.02
N ASP A 102 8.97 -6.77 7.05
CA ASP A 102 8.91 -7.73 8.15
C ASP A 102 9.95 -7.37 9.21
N GLU A 103 9.75 -7.83 10.45
CA GLU A 103 10.53 -7.47 11.64
C GLU A 103 12.05 -7.70 11.49
N HIS A 104 12.51 -8.46 10.46
CA HIS A 104 13.90 -8.90 10.36
C HIS A 104 14.57 -8.96 8.97
N GLN A 105 13.93 -8.64 7.82
CA GLN A 105 14.58 -8.80 6.50
C GLN A 105 14.18 -7.72 5.48
N HIS A 106 15.14 -6.88 5.11
CA HIS A 106 15.04 -5.90 4.02
C HIS A 106 15.95 -6.29 2.85
N GLN A 107 15.47 -7.10 1.91
CA GLN A 107 16.08 -7.24 0.58
C GLN A 107 14.98 -7.38 -0.48
N HIS A 108 14.94 -6.46 -1.45
CA HIS A 108 13.91 -6.40 -2.49
C HIS A 108 14.52 -6.80 -3.84
N ASN A 109 14.12 -7.94 -4.40
CA ASN A 109 14.41 -8.32 -5.78
C ASN A 109 13.10 -8.38 -6.59
N HIS A 110 12.52 -7.23 -6.95
CA HIS A 110 11.34 -7.17 -7.82
C HIS A 110 11.54 -6.23 -8.99
N LEU A 111 10.78 -6.47 -10.06
CA LEU A 111 10.90 -5.77 -11.32
C LEU A 111 9.92 -4.60 -11.38
N HIS A 112 10.46 -3.39 -11.58
CA HIS A 112 9.69 -2.19 -11.90
C HIS A 112 9.58 -2.02 -13.42
N PHE A 113 8.37 -2.07 -13.97
CA PHE A 113 8.14 -1.82 -15.39
C PHE A 113 7.55 -0.43 -15.59
N HIS A 114 8.17 0.36 -16.46
CA HIS A 114 7.74 1.70 -16.82
C HIS A 114 7.24 1.72 -18.27
N CYS A 115 5.98 2.14 -18.46
CA CYS A 115 5.46 2.28 -19.80
C CYS A 115 5.89 3.61 -20.44
N SER A 116 6.65 3.55 -21.53
CA SER A 116 7.04 4.72 -22.30
C SER A 116 5.86 5.43 -22.97
N SER A 117 4.74 4.74 -23.18
CA SER A 117 3.54 5.27 -23.83
C SER A 117 2.57 5.95 -22.85
N CYS A 118 2.02 5.23 -21.86
CA CYS A 118 1.05 5.80 -20.91
C CYS A 118 1.67 6.37 -19.63
N LYS A 119 3.00 6.24 -19.46
CA LYS A 119 3.74 6.68 -18.27
C LYS A 119 3.32 6.02 -16.96
N GLU A 120 2.50 4.97 -17.01
CA GLU A 120 2.17 4.14 -15.83
C GLU A 120 3.35 3.23 -15.45
N SER A 121 3.50 3.01 -14.15
CA SER A 121 4.48 2.10 -13.57
C SER A 121 3.80 0.88 -12.96
N PHE A 122 4.38 -0.30 -13.19
CA PHE A 122 3.85 -1.58 -12.76
C PHE A 122 4.89 -2.31 -11.93
N CYS A 123 4.47 -2.86 -10.79
CA CYS A 123 5.28 -3.82 -10.05
C CYS A 123 4.95 -5.21 -10.61
N LEU A 124 5.90 -5.80 -11.35
CA LEU A 124 5.72 -7.11 -11.95
C LEU A 124 6.39 -8.17 -11.08
N LYS A 125 5.60 -9.16 -10.67
CA LYS A 125 6.11 -10.36 -10.01
C LYS A 125 6.49 -11.35 -11.10
N THR A 126 7.76 -11.35 -11.47
CA THR A 126 8.36 -12.33 -12.37
C THR A 126 9.57 -12.95 -11.70
N HIS A 127 9.86 -14.21 -12.01
CA HIS A 127 11.11 -14.83 -11.58
C HIS A 127 12.26 -14.22 -12.37
N ILE A 128 13.09 -13.44 -11.69
CA ILE A 128 14.40 -13.04 -12.21
C ILE A 128 15.34 -14.16 -11.77
N LYS A 129 16.07 -14.76 -12.71
CA LYS A 129 17.06 -15.79 -12.40
C LYS A 129 18.16 -15.16 -11.54
N ASP A 130 18.57 -15.85 -10.49
CA ASP A 130 19.61 -15.35 -9.58
C ASP A 130 20.87 -14.98 -10.39
N LEU A 131 21.30 -13.72 -10.26
CA LEU A 131 22.52 -13.24 -10.87
C LEU A 131 23.69 -13.74 -10.01
N ASN A 132 24.57 -14.53 -10.60
CA ASN A 132 25.81 -14.94 -9.94
C ASN A 132 26.98 -14.27 -10.66
N ILE A 133 27.69 -13.37 -9.97
CA ILE A 133 28.85 -12.65 -10.51
C ILE A 133 30.07 -13.11 -9.70
N PRO A 134 30.99 -13.90 -10.30
CA PRO A 134 32.16 -14.42 -9.60
C PRO A 134 33.01 -13.31 -8.96
N GLY A 135 33.35 -13.46 -7.68
CA GLY A 135 34.15 -12.49 -6.93
C GLY A 135 33.35 -11.36 -6.29
N TYR A 136 32.02 -11.34 -6.44
CA TYR A 136 31.15 -10.31 -5.86
C TYR A 136 30.08 -10.92 -4.97
N ILE A 137 29.81 -10.27 -3.84
CA ILE A 137 28.69 -10.58 -2.94
C ILE A 137 27.58 -9.60 -3.28
N ILE A 138 26.42 -10.10 -3.72
CA ILE A 138 25.29 -9.27 -4.12
C ILE A 138 24.37 -9.06 -2.92
N GLU A 139 24.29 -7.82 -2.44
CA GLU A 139 23.45 -7.45 -1.29
C GLU A 139 22.04 -6.97 -1.70
N GLN A 140 21.91 -6.41 -2.91
CA GLN A 140 20.64 -5.90 -3.44
C GLN A 140 20.65 -5.91 -4.97
N THR A 141 19.48 -6.15 -5.59
CA THR A 141 19.27 -5.99 -7.03
C THR A 141 18.12 -5.01 -7.29
N ASP A 142 18.39 -3.92 -8.02
CA ASP A 142 17.35 -3.02 -8.52
C ASP A 142 17.17 -3.23 -10.03
N LEU A 143 15.96 -3.65 -10.44
CA LEU A 143 15.65 -3.93 -11.84
C LEU A 143 14.48 -3.08 -12.32
N SER A 144 14.80 -2.14 -13.21
CA SER A 144 13.83 -1.28 -13.88
C SER A 144 13.84 -1.55 -15.40
N ILE A 145 12.68 -1.84 -15.97
CA ILE A 145 12.48 -2.07 -17.41
C ILE A 145 11.61 -0.97 -18.00
N TYR A 146 11.98 -0.48 -19.18
CA TYR A 146 11.23 0.51 -19.94
C TYR A 146 10.67 -0.12 -21.22
N GLY A 147 9.39 0.08 -21.50
CA GLY A 147 8.76 -0.51 -22.68
C GLY A 147 7.31 -0.07 -22.89
N VAL A 148 6.56 -0.82 -23.70
CA VAL A 148 5.12 -0.57 -23.92
C VAL A 148 4.31 -1.58 -23.13
N CYS A 149 3.38 -1.13 -22.28
CA CYS A 149 2.57 -2.03 -21.48
C CYS A 149 1.48 -2.69 -22.34
N LYS A 150 0.90 -3.79 -21.85
CA LYS A 150 -0.22 -4.49 -22.52
C LYS A 150 -1.43 -3.62 -22.86
N LYS A 151 -1.62 -2.48 -22.17
CA LYS A 151 -2.71 -1.53 -22.47
C LYS A 151 -2.39 -0.64 -23.68
N CYS A 152 -1.12 -0.40 -23.96
CA CYS A 152 -0.66 0.47 -25.05
C CYS A 152 -0.13 -0.33 -26.25
N ASN A 153 0.12 -1.62 -26.07
CA ASN A 153 0.55 -2.54 -27.11
C ASN A 153 -0.64 -3.30 -27.74
N ASN A 154 -1.85 -2.77 -27.59
CA ASN A 154 -3.10 -3.26 -28.16
C ASN A 154 -3.85 -2.09 -28.78
#